data_AF-A0A7S4FE25-F1
#
_entry.id   AF-A0A7S4FE25-F1
#
_cell.length_a   1.000
_cell.length_b   1.000
_cell.length_c   1.000
_cell.angle_alpha   90.00
_cell.angle_beta   90.00
_cell.angle_gamma   90.00
#
_symmetry.space_group_name_H-M   'P 1'
#
loop_
_entity.id
_entity.type
_entity.pdbx_description
1 polymer ?
#
loop_
_entity_poly.entity_id
_entity_poly.type
_entity_poly.pdbx_seq_one_letter_code
_entity_poly.pdbx_strand_id
1 'polypeptide(L)'
;VMQNEEPPREIINVNDVDITPHENILTKAGSSEYSFASALAEQIDNCIQACRHNDRKEIRINVRKAKSSKTDMYLHIDDNGVGMTPQELQGFLTLGVSQSDRQKYTNSDQLTGEISRFGVGAKRAAFFLGPGLRVTTKTAGDDFVYEADLSLD
;
A
#
# COMPACT_ATOMS: atom_id res chain seq x y z
N VAL A 1 54.49 -17.52 -34.74
CA VAL A 1 53.36 -16.66 -34.35
C VAL A 1 53.21 -16.82 -32.84
N MET A 2 53.73 -15.87 -32.06
CA MET A 2 53.61 -15.93 -30.60
C MET A 2 52.18 -15.52 -30.24
N GLN A 3 51.43 -16.43 -29.62
CA GLN A 3 50.13 -16.14 -29.05
C GLN A 3 50.38 -15.30 -27.79
N ASN A 4 50.00 -14.02 -27.84
CA ASN A 4 49.88 -13.18 -26.65
C ASN A 4 48.67 -13.68 -25.87
N GLU A 5 48.88 -14.54 -24.88
CA GLU A 5 47.85 -14.85 -23.89
C GLU A 5 47.64 -13.60 -23.03
N GLU A 6 46.41 -13.06 -23.03
CA GLU A 6 46.03 -12.00 -22.09
C GLU A 6 46.22 -12.53 -20.65
N PRO A 7 46.76 -11.71 -19.72
CA PRO A 7 46.90 -12.14 -18.34
C PRO A 7 45.53 -12.48 -17.74
N PRO A 8 45.46 -13.49 -16.84
CA PRO A 8 44.20 -13.93 -16.26
C PRO A 8 43.55 -12.76 -15.52
N ARG A 9 42.32 -12.42 -15.93
CA ARG A 9 41.52 -11.42 -15.24
C ARG A 9 41.07 -12.02 -13.92
N GLU A 10 41.44 -11.37 -12.83
CA GLU A 10 40.99 -11.72 -11.49
C GLU A 10 39.48 -11.46 -11.40
N ILE A 11 38.68 -12.54 -11.48
CA ILE A 11 37.22 -12.44 -11.37
C ILE A 11 36.89 -12.33 -9.89
N ILE A 12 36.64 -11.11 -9.44
CA ILE A 12 36.09 -10.86 -8.11
C ILE A 12 34.61 -11.26 -8.16
N ASN A 13 34.27 -12.43 -7.63
CA ASN A 13 32.89 -12.80 -7.39
C ASN A 13 32.33 -11.91 -6.29
N VAL A 14 31.39 -11.03 -6.65
CA VAL A 14 30.59 -10.31 -5.68
C VAL A 14 29.58 -11.31 -5.14
N ASN A 15 29.86 -11.88 -3.96
CA ASN A 15 28.95 -12.80 -3.29
C ASN A 15 27.63 -12.10 -2.93
N ASP A 16 26.54 -12.88 -2.95
CA ASP A 16 25.17 -12.59 -2.50
C ASP A 16 24.76 -11.10 -2.48
N VAL A 17 24.09 -10.68 -3.56
CA VAL A 17 23.51 -9.34 -3.67
C VAL A 17 22.19 -9.28 -2.92
N ASP A 18 22.07 -8.36 -1.95
CA ASP A 18 20.78 -8.02 -1.33
C ASP A 18 19.88 -7.34 -2.36
N ILE A 19 18.76 -8.00 -2.66
CA ILE A 19 17.73 -7.52 -3.61
C ILE A 19 16.51 -6.94 -2.89
N THR A 20 16.58 -6.69 -1.59
CA THR A 20 15.49 -6.08 -0.83
C THR A 20 15.14 -4.71 -1.42
N PRO A 21 13.87 -4.47 -1.81
CA PRO A 21 13.49 -3.20 -2.40
C PRO A 21 13.73 -2.03 -1.45
N HIS A 22 14.40 -0.99 -1.94
CA HIS A 22 14.54 0.25 -1.19
C HIS A 22 13.17 0.92 -1.02
N GLU A 23 12.90 1.49 0.16
CA GLU A 23 11.65 2.21 0.49
C GLU A 23 11.25 3.30 -0.53
N ASN A 24 12.22 3.83 -1.29
CA ASN A 24 12.03 4.79 -2.37
C ASN A 24 11.07 4.29 -3.47
N ILE A 25 10.85 2.98 -3.56
CA ILE A 25 9.86 2.38 -4.44
C ILE A 25 8.42 2.82 -4.10
N LEU A 26 8.17 3.29 -2.88
CA LEU A 26 6.89 3.87 -2.48
C LEU A 26 6.82 5.37 -2.76
N THR A 27 7.91 6.08 -2.49
CA THR A 27 7.93 7.55 -2.41
C THR A 27 8.13 8.19 -3.77
N LYS A 28 9.12 7.73 -4.55
CA LYS A 28 9.46 8.30 -5.86
C LYS A 28 8.53 7.82 -6.96
N ALA A 29 7.90 6.67 -6.72
CA ALA A 29 7.05 6.03 -7.71
C ALA A 29 5.70 6.76 -7.82
N GLY A 30 5.19 7.39 -6.76
CA GLY A 30 3.92 8.15 -6.82
C GLY A 30 4.05 9.54 -7.47
N SER A 31 5.21 10.20 -7.37
CA SER A 31 5.35 11.64 -7.63
C SER A 31 5.13 12.10 -9.08
N SER A 32 5.35 11.25 -10.08
CA SER A 32 5.15 11.58 -11.49
C SER A 32 3.90 10.99 -12.13
N GLU A 33 3.21 10.08 -11.42
CA GLU A 33 2.11 9.27 -11.98
C GLU A 33 0.73 9.74 -11.52
N TYR A 34 0.66 10.53 -10.44
CA TYR A 34 -0.60 10.96 -9.85
C TYR A 34 -0.80 12.47 -9.93
N SER A 35 -2.05 12.86 -10.18
CA SER A 35 -2.63 14.11 -9.71
C SER A 35 -3.28 13.90 -8.33
N PHE A 36 -3.58 14.99 -7.62
CA PHE A 36 -4.34 14.92 -6.37
C PHE A 36 -5.67 14.16 -6.54
N ALA A 37 -6.41 14.44 -7.62
CA ALA A 37 -7.70 13.80 -7.88
C ALA A 37 -7.56 12.30 -8.13
N SER A 38 -6.58 11.86 -8.93
CA SER A 38 -6.35 10.44 -9.20
C SER A 38 -5.83 9.69 -7.97
N ALA A 39 -4.97 10.30 -7.16
CA ALA A 39 -4.51 9.68 -5.92
C ALA A 39 -5.65 9.53 -4.90
N LEU A 40 -6.54 10.52 -4.81
CA LEU A 40 -7.74 10.43 -3.99
C LEU A 40 -8.72 9.38 -4.52
N ALA A 41 -8.91 9.30 -5.85
CA ALA A 41 -9.78 8.31 -6.48
C ALA A 41 -9.34 6.87 -6.14
N GLU A 42 -8.04 6.58 -6.16
CA GLU A 42 -7.50 5.27 -5.76
C GLU A 42 -7.90 4.85 -4.33
N GLN A 43 -8.00 5.82 -3.40
CA GLN A 43 -8.47 5.52 -2.04
C GLN A 43 -9.99 5.30 -2.03
N ILE A 44 -10.74 6.12 -2.75
CA ILE A 44 -12.20 6.00 -2.85
C ILE A 44 -12.60 4.66 -3.49
N ASP A 45 -11.87 4.19 -4.50
CA ASP A 45 -12.13 2.91 -5.14
C ASP A 45 -12.04 1.74 -4.15
N ASN A 46 -11.06 1.77 -3.24
CA ASN A 46 -10.96 0.79 -2.16
C ASN A 46 -12.17 0.87 -1.21
N CYS A 47 -12.62 2.07 -0.87
CA CYS A 47 -13.81 2.27 -0.02
C CYS A 47 -15.09 1.77 -0.71
N ILE A 48 -15.29 2.07 -2.00
CA ILE A 48 -16.44 1.57 -2.79
C ILE A 48 -16.48 0.05 -2.77
N GLN A 49 -15.30 -0.57 -2.94
CA GLN A 49 -15.14 -2.01 -2.90
C GLN A 49 -15.43 -2.61 -1.53
N ALA A 50 -14.95 -2.00 -0.45
CA ALA A 50 -15.21 -2.42 0.91
C ALA A 50 -16.71 -2.34 1.24
N CYS A 51 -17.41 -1.34 0.69
CA CYS A 51 -18.83 -1.11 0.91
C CYS A 51 -19.76 -1.90 -0.04
N ARG A 52 -19.25 -2.69 -0.99
CA ARG A 52 -20.06 -3.20 -2.13
C ARG A 52 -21.31 -4.00 -1.72
N HIS A 53 -21.25 -4.70 -0.59
CA HIS A 53 -22.33 -5.54 -0.05
C HIS A 53 -23.11 -4.89 1.09
N ASN A 54 -22.81 -3.65 1.44
CA ASN A 54 -23.56 -2.93 2.46
C ASN A 54 -24.89 -2.44 1.90
N ASP A 55 -25.95 -2.55 2.71
CA ASP A 55 -27.26 -1.97 2.41
C ASP A 55 -27.19 -0.44 2.26
N ARG A 56 -26.42 0.22 3.14
CA ARG A 56 -26.09 1.64 3.05
C ARG A 56 -24.59 1.79 2.88
N LYS A 57 -24.17 2.41 1.77
CA LYS A 57 -22.77 2.71 1.47
C LYS A 57 -22.46 4.13 1.91
N GLU A 58 -21.51 4.28 2.82
CA GLU A 58 -21.08 5.58 3.30
C GLU A 58 -19.57 5.68 3.17
N ILE A 59 -19.13 6.75 2.52
CA ILE A 59 -17.72 7.12 2.36
C ILE A 59 -17.65 8.61 2.70
N ARG A 60 -16.79 8.99 3.64
CA ARG A 60 -16.61 10.38 4.07
C ARG A 60 -15.16 10.78 3.85
N ILE A 61 -14.98 11.98 3.30
CA ILE A 61 -13.66 12.57 3.05
C ILE A 61 -13.61 13.88 3.82
N ASN A 62 -12.65 13.98 4.73
CA ASN A 62 -12.49 15.12 5.62
C ASN A 62 -11.04 15.58 5.65
N VAL A 63 -10.81 16.88 5.71
CA VAL A 63 -9.49 17.42 6.06
C VAL A 63 -9.52 17.79 7.54
N ARG A 64 -8.65 17.18 8.34
CA ARG A 64 -8.63 17.32 9.81
C ARG A 64 -7.29 17.88 10.27
N LYS A 65 -7.30 18.75 11.27
CA LYS A 65 -6.08 19.17 11.97
C LYS A 65 -5.63 18.07 12.94
N ALA A 66 -4.32 17.88 13.04
CA ALA A 66 -3.74 17.06 14.09
C ALA A 66 -4.05 17.65 15.47
N LYS A 67 -4.34 16.80 16.45
CA LYS A 67 -4.46 17.26 17.85
C LYS A 67 -3.11 17.64 18.45
N SER A 68 -2.04 16.99 17.98
CA SER A 68 -0.66 17.15 18.46
C SER A 68 0.08 18.33 17.84
N SER A 69 -0.44 18.93 16.75
CA SER A 69 0.24 19.99 16.01
C SER A 69 -0.75 21.07 15.56
N LYS A 70 -0.29 22.33 15.57
CA LYS A 70 -1.11 23.47 15.10
C LYS A 70 -1.17 23.57 13.58
N THR A 71 -0.23 22.94 12.89
CA THR A 71 -0.03 23.07 11.44
C THR A 71 -0.36 21.79 10.70
N ASP A 72 -0.22 20.63 11.34
CA ASP A 72 -0.33 19.36 10.63
C ASP A 72 -1.79 19.06 10.32
N MET A 73 -2.02 18.59 9.10
CA MET A 73 -3.33 18.33 8.55
C MET A 73 -3.32 16.92 7.97
N TYR A 74 -4.43 16.21 8.14
CA TYR A 74 -4.64 14.87 7.61
C TYR A 74 -5.83 14.88 6.66
N LEU A 75 -5.64 14.24 5.51
CA LEU A 75 -6.76 13.81 4.69
C LEU A 75 -7.29 12.49 5.28
N HIS A 76 -8.48 12.56 5.88
CA HIS A 76 -9.14 11.45 6.55
C HIS A 76 -10.26 10.91 5.67
N ILE A 77 -10.12 9.66 5.25
CA ILE A 77 -11.10 8.95 4.44
C ILE A 77 -11.63 7.79 5.30
N ASP A 78 -12.92 7.80 5.60
CA ASP A 78 -13.60 6.73 6.33
C ASP A 78 -14.75 6.14 5.52
N ASP A 79 -14.89 4.82 5.58
CA ASP A 79 -16.01 4.10 5.01
C ASP A 79 -16.64 3.15 6.03
N ASN A 80 -17.85 2.68 5.75
CA ASN A 80 -18.56 1.72 6.61
C ASN A 80 -18.49 0.28 6.08
N GLY A 81 -17.48 -0.04 5.27
CA GLY A 81 -17.31 -1.31 4.58
C GLY A 81 -17.00 -2.49 5.50
N VAL A 82 -16.62 -3.61 4.87
CA VAL A 82 -16.36 -4.88 5.57
C VAL A 82 -15.18 -4.86 6.54
N GLY A 83 -14.31 -3.85 6.45
CA GLY A 83 -13.06 -3.78 7.21
C GLY A 83 -12.02 -4.79 6.75
N MET A 84 -10.96 -4.93 7.53
CA MET A 84 -9.88 -5.90 7.29
C MET A 84 -9.53 -6.63 8.58
N THR A 85 -9.27 -7.92 8.47
CA THR A 85 -8.58 -8.72 9.49
C THR A 85 -7.11 -8.29 9.62
N PRO A 86 -6.39 -8.68 10.68
CA PRO A 86 -4.95 -8.39 10.80
C PRO A 86 -4.12 -8.86 9.62
N GLN A 87 -4.43 -10.03 9.07
CA GLN A 87 -3.74 -10.62 7.93
C GLN A 87 -4.02 -9.87 6.63
N GLU A 88 -5.27 -9.42 6.42
CA GLU A 88 -5.63 -8.58 5.28
C GLU A 88 -4.99 -7.20 5.37
N LEU A 89 -4.93 -6.60 6.57
CA LEU A 89 -4.24 -5.34 6.81
C LEU A 89 -2.74 -5.47 6.52
N GLN A 90 -2.09 -6.53 7.01
CA GLN A 90 -0.69 -6.83 6.69
C GLN A 90 -0.48 -7.02 5.18
N GLY A 91 -1.37 -7.77 4.52
CA GLY A 91 -1.35 -7.97 3.07
C GLY A 91 -1.59 -6.68 2.28
N PHE A 92 -2.38 -5.74 2.81
CA PHE A 92 -2.56 -4.41 2.23
C PHE A 92 -1.28 -3.58 2.31
N LEU A 93 -0.53 -3.66 3.41
CA LEU A 93 0.69 -2.88 3.64
C LEU A 93 1.92 -3.48 2.93
N THR A 94 1.89 -4.77 2.60
CA THR A 94 3.00 -5.45 1.91
C THR A 94 3.01 -5.09 0.42
N LEU A 95 4.15 -4.59 -0.09
CA LEU A 95 4.31 -4.20 -1.48
C LEU A 95 4.43 -5.39 -2.42
N GLY A 96 3.92 -5.23 -3.65
CA GLY A 96 4.06 -6.23 -4.70
C GLY A 96 3.21 -7.48 -4.50
N VAL A 97 2.42 -7.58 -3.43
CA VAL A 97 1.46 -8.67 -3.23
C VAL A 97 0.24 -8.40 -4.12
N SER A 98 0.21 -9.08 -5.27
CA SER A 98 -0.93 -9.06 -6.17
C SER A 98 -2.14 -9.73 -5.53
N GLN A 99 -3.33 -9.55 -6.09
CA GLN A 99 -4.53 -10.27 -5.61
C GLN A 99 -4.37 -11.79 -5.68
N SER A 100 -3.73 -12.33 -6.72
CA SER A 100 -3.43 -13.75 -6.84
C SER A 100 -2.48 -14.24 -5.73
N ASP A 101 -1.55 -13.38 -5.27
CA ASP A 101 -0.68 -13.71 -4.15
C ASP A 101 -1.38 -13.56 -2.79
N ARG A 102 -2.42 -12.72 -2.72
CA ARG A 102 -3.23 -12.50 -1.51
C ARG A 102 -4.11 -13.69 -1.11
N GLN A 103 -4.38 -14.64 -2.02
CA GLN A 103 -5.05 -15.91 -1.65
C GLN A 103 -4.27 -16.71 -0.60
N LYS A 104 -2.97 -16.42 -0.42
CA LYS A 104 -2.17 -17.01 0.67
C LYS A 104 -2.49 -16.44 2.07
N TYR A 105 -3.15 -15.28 2.12
CA TYR A 105 -3.46 -14.54 3.34
C TYR A 105 -4.97 -14.50 3.66
N THR A 106 -5.83 -15.06 2.78
CA THR A 106 -7.28 -15.13 2.99
C THR A 106 -7.80 -16.54 2.68
N ASN A 107 -8.72 -17.08 3.50
CA ASN A 107 -9.44 -18.33 3.21
C ASN A 107 -10.71 -18.10 2.37
N SER A 108 -10.84 -16.93 1.74
CA SER A 108 -12.05 -16.54 1.03
C SER A 108 -11.78 -16.47 -0.48
N ASP A 109 -12.61 -17.18 -1.26
CA ASP A 109 -12.76 -17.00 -2.71
C ASP A 109 -13.27 -15.58 -3.10
N GLN A 110 -13.49 -14.73 -2.10
CA GLN A 110 -13.98 -13.37 -2.22
C GLN A 110 -12.84 -12.35 -2.08
N LEU A 111 -11.72 -12.57 -2.78
CA LEU A 111 -10.76 -11.51 -3.10
C LEU A 111 -11.41 -10.55 -4.09
N THR A 112 -12.37 -9.82 -3.58
CA THR A 112 -13.12 -8.79 -4.27
C THR A 112 -12.23 -7.58 -4.37
N GLY A 113 -11.46 -7.57 -5.45
CA GLY A 113 -10.45 -6.59 -5.78
C GLY A 113 -10.60 -6.07 -7.20
N GLU A 114 -11.80 -5.96 -7.78
CA GLU A 114 -11.95 -5.60 -9.21
C GLU A 114 -11.49 -4.18 -9.62
N ILE A 115 -10.79 -3.42 -8.76
CA ILE A 115 -10.16 -2.14 -9.14
C ILE A 115 -8.64 -2.11 -8.82
N SER A 116 -8.13 -2.91 -7.87
CA SER A 116 -6.70 -2.90 -7.49
C SER A 116 -5.91 -4.11 -8.01
N ARG A 117 -5.68 -4.19 -9.33
CA ARG A 117 -5.07 -5.35 -10.00
C ARG A 117 -3.62 -5.64 -9.57
N PHE A 118 -2.86 -4.62 -9.18
CA PHE A 118 -1.39 -4.74 -8.98
C PHE A 118 -0.92 -4.60 -7.52
N GLY A 119 -1.81 -4.31 -6.57
CA GLY A 119 -1.45 -4.26 -5.14
C GLY A 119 -0.53 -3.09 -4.73
N VAL A 120 -0.23 -2.16 -5.63
CA VAL A 120 0.69 -1.02 -5.39
C VAL A 120 0.02 0.36 -5.45
N GLY A 121 -1.09 0.50 -6.18
CA GLY A 121 -1.73 1.81 -6.48
C GLY A 121 -2.10 2.59 -5.23
N ALA A 122 -2.89 1.99 -4.33
CA ALA A 122 -3.33 2.64 -3.11
C ALA A 122 -2.19 3.15 -2.20
N LYS A 123 -1.04 2.44 -2.13
CA LYS A 123 0.08 2.88 -1.28
C LYS A 123 0.84 4.02 -1.94
N ARG A 124 1.13 3.91 -3.24
CA ARG A 124 1.81 4.97 -4.01
C ARG A 124 0.96 6.24 -4.05
N ALA A 125 -0.35 6.10 -4.21
CA ALA A 125 -1.31 7.20 -4.13
C ALA A 125 -1.34 7.84 -2.73
N ALA A 126 -1.29 7.04 -1.66
CA ALA A 126 -1.21 7.58 -0.29
C ALA A 126 0.09 8.38 -0.06
N PHE A 127 1.25 7.85 -0.49
CA PHE A 127 2.53 8.55 -0.37
C PHE A 127 2.67 9.76 -1.32
N PHE A 128 1.86 9.82 -2.38
CA PHE A 128 1.71 11.04 -3.17
C PHE A 128 0.93 12.13 -2.40
N LEU A 129 -0.07 11.74 -1.62
CA LEU A 129 -0.92 12.66 -0.86
C LEU A 129 -0.24 13.18 0.42
N GLY A 130 0.72 12.45 0.98
CA GLY A 130 1.47 12.86 2.17
C GLY A 130 2.61 11.92 2.56
N PRO A 131 3.42 12.29 3.56
CA PRO A 131 4.62 11.54 3.96
C PRO A 131 4.32 10.28 4.78
N GLY A 132 3.05 9.99 5.08
CA GLY A 132 2.67 8.84 5.88
C GLY A 132 1.23 8.42 5.65
N LEU A 133 0.97 7.16 5.95
CA LEU A 133 -0.33 6.50 5.86
C LEU A 133 -0.63 5.80 7.18
N ARG A 134 -1.77 6.16 7.79
CA ARG A 134 -2.36 5.41 8.89
C ARG A 134 -3.62 4.70 8.40
N VAL A 135 -3.73 3.41 8.69
CA VAL A 135 -4.93 2.63 8.42
C VAL A 135 -5.47 2.11 9.73
N THR A 136 -6.71 2.49 10.04
CA THR A 136 -7.48 1.97 11.18
C THR A 136 -8.67 1.22 10.63
N THR A 137 -8.87 -0.03 11.05
CA THR A 137 -9.87 -0.92 10.46
C THR A 137 -10.45 -1.88 11.49
N LYS A 138 -11.69 -2.32 11.25
CA LYS A 138 -12.40 -3.27 12.09
C LYS A 138 -13.42 -4.03 11.25
N THR A 139 -13.42 -5.35 11.38
CA THR A 139 -14.44 -6.21 10.76
C THR A 139 -15.68 -6.30 11.62
N ALA A 140 -16.83 -6.57 10.99
CA ALA A 140 -18.09 -6.72 11.70
C ALA A 140 -18.02 -7.91 12.68
N GLY A 141 -18.41 -7.68 13.93
CA GLY A 141 -18.40 -8.70 14.98
C GLY A 141 -17.04 -8.94 15.64
N ASP A 142 -15.98 -8.27 15.20
CA ASP A 142 -14.70 -8.31 15.91
C ASP A 142 -14.77 -7.43 17.17
N ASP A 143 -14.01 -7.78 18.20
CA ASP A 143 -13.92 -6.98 19.43
C ASP A 143 -12.88 -5.87 19.27
N PHE A 144 -11.88 -6.09 18.42
CA PHE A 144 -10.72 -5.23 18.28
C PHE A 144 -10.81 -4.29 17.08
N VAL A 145 -10.07 -3.18 17.20
CA VAL A 145 -9.74 -2.29 16.10
C VAL A 145 -8.26 -2.50 15.82
N TYR A 146 -7.91 -2.72 14.57
CA TYR A 146 -6.52 -2.86 14.15
C TYR A 146 -6.04 -1.56 13.53
N GLU A 147 -4.81 -1.18 13.88
CA GLU A 147 -4.17 0.03 13.38
C GLU A 147 -2.77 -0.30 12.90
N ALA A 148 -2.38 0.34 11.81
CA ALA A 148 -1.02 0.28 11.31
C ALA A 148 -0.60 1.63 10.72
N ASP A 149 0.65 2.00 10.98
CA ASP A 149 1.29 3.20 10.48
C ASP A 149 2.39 2.82 9.49
N LEU A 150 2.47 3.57 8.41
CA LEU A 150 3.53 3.51 7.42
C LEU A 150 4.03 4.94 7.18
N SER A 151 5.19 5.27 7.73
CA SER A 151 5.85 6.58 7.59
C SER A 151 7.16 6.48 6.83
N LEU A 152 7.61 7.62 6.29
CA LEU A 152 8.95 7.79 5.71
C LEU A 152 9.98 8.34 6.72
N ASP A 153 9.52 8.56 7.96
CA ASP A 153 10.29 9.01 9.11
C ASP A 153 10.58 7.84 10.05
#